data_AF-A0A7V8W4M3-F1
#
_entry.id   AF-A0A7V8W4M3-F1
#
_cell.length_a   1.000
_cell.length_b   1.000
_cell.length_c   1.000
_cell.angle_alpha   90.00
_cell.angle_beta   90.00
_cell.angle_gamma   90.00
#
_symmetry.space_group_name_H-M   'P 1'
#
loop_
_entity.id
_entity.type
_entity.pdbx_description
1 polymer ?
#
loop_
_entity_poly.entity_id
_entity_poly.type
_entity_poly.pdbx_seq_one_letter_code
_entity_poly.pdbx_strand_id
1 'polypeptide(L)'
;LRTINRIRAIGSIEQAVRSGVITQGIMAACVRRQVQVVMAGTIRDDGPLPGVITDSVRAQAAMRAALPGVKLALLVASTLHAVATGNLLPATVPTVCVDVNPAVPTKLADRGSFQAVGLVMDAASFLRDLARELGA
;
A
#
# COMPACT_ATOMS: atom_id res chain seq x y z
N LEU A 1 10.52 -15.38 -9.30
CA LEU A 1 11.64 -14.86 -10.14
C LEU A 1 11.28 -14.53 -11.59
N ARG A 2 10.60 -15.40 -12.38
CA ARG A 2 10.26 -15.12 -13.80
C ARG A 2 9.56 -13.77 -14.03
N THR A 3 8.55 -13.45 -13.22
CA THR A 3 7.84 -12.16 -13.30
C THR A 3 8.75 -10.98 -13.03
N ILE A 4 9.58 -11.05 -11.97
CA ILE A 4 10.52 -9.98 -11.61
C ILE A 4 11.51 -9.73 -12.76
N ASN A 5 12.11 -10.79 -13.30
CA ASN A 5 13.05 -10.66 -14.42
C ASN A 5 12.39 -10.08 -15.67
N ARG A 6 11.14 -10.46 -15.95
CA ARG A 6 10.38 -9.92 -17.08
C ARG A 6 10.14 -8.42 -16.93
N ILE A 7 9.72 -7.95 -15.74
CA ILE A 7 9.52 -6.51 -15.52
C ILE A 7 10.85 -5.75 -15.52
N ARG A 8 11.93 -6.33 -15.00
CA ARG A 8 13.28 -5.73 -15.08
C ARG A 8 13.75 -5.58 -16.53
N ALA A 9 13.51 -6.58 -17.37
CA ALA A 9 13.83 -6.52 -18.79
C ALA A 9 13.00 -5.46 -19.54
N ILE A 10 11.74 -5.26 -19.15
CA ILE A 10 10.86 -4.22 -19.70
C ILE A 10 11.25 -2.81 -19.19
N GLY A 11 11.81 -2.74 -17.98
CA GLY A 11 12.32 -1.50 -17.38
C GLY A 11 11.36 -0.84 -16.39
N SER A 12 10.04 -1.06 -16.49
CA SER A 12 9.08 -0.57 -15.48
C SER A 12 7.73 -1.28 -15.53
N ILE A 13 6.96 -1.19 -14.44
CA ILE A 13 5.56 -1.64 -14.39
C ILE A 13 4.69 -0.83 -15.36
N GLU A 14 4.91 0.48 -15.45
CA GLU A 14 4.17 1.35 -16.35
C GLU A 14 4.35 0.93 -17.81
N GLN A 15 5.59 0.66 -18.23
CA GLN A 15 5.86 0.20 -19.59
C GLN A 15 5.28 -1.19 -19.84
N ALA A 16 5.28 -2.07 -18.83
CA ALA A 16 4.64 -3.37 -18.92
C ALA A 16 3.12 -3.26 -19.09
N VAL A 17 2.47 -2.25 -18.50
CA VAL A 17 1.03 -1.99 -18.71
C VAL A 17 0.78 -1.40 -20.10
N ARG A 18 1.57 -0.41 -20.52
CA ARG A 18 1.44 0.26 -21.83
C ARG A 18 1.69 -0.68 -23.01
N SER A 19 2.62 -1.62 -22.86
CA SER A 19 2.93 -2.65 -23.87
C SER A 19 1.98 -3.85 -23.86
N GLY A 20 0.97 -3.89 -22.96
CA GLY A 20 0.01 -4.98 -22.88
C GLY A 20 0.51 -6.25 -22.18
N VAL A 21 1.70 -6.22 -21.56
CA VAL A 21 2.22 -7.36 -20.77
C VAL A 21 1.44 -7.54 -19.46
N ILE A 22 1.10 -6.43 -18.79
CA ILE A 22 0.19 -6.43 -17.63
C ILE A 22 -1.13 -5.82 -18.08
N THR A 23 -2.16 -6.65 -18.19
CA THR A 23 -3.47 -6.24 -18.71
C THR A 23 -4.50 -5.94 -17.61
N GLN A 24 -4.29 -6.44 -16.39
CA GLN A 24 -5.26 -6.39 -15.30
C GLN A 24 -4.58 -6.36 -13.91
N GLY A 25 -5.38 -6.18 -12.87
CA GLY A 25 -4.93 -6.13 -11.47
C GLY A 25 -4.57 -4.72 -10.98
N ILE A 26 -4.17 -4.64 -9.71
CA ILE A 26 -3.97 -3.39 -8.96
C ILE A 26 -3.01 -2.45 -9.70
N MET A 27 -1.83 -2.94 -10.09
CA MET A 27 -0.82 -2.11 -10.74
C MET A 27 -1.26 -1.59 -12.12
N ALA A 28 -1.98 -2.40 -12.91
CA ALA A 28 -2.56 -1.92 -14.17
C ALA A 28 -3.61 -0.85 -13.95
N ALA A 29 -4.48 -1.02 -12.94
CA ALA A 29 -5.47 -0.03 -12.57
C ALA A 29 -4.81 1.28 -12.11
N CYS A 30 -3.77 1.21 -11.26
CA CYS A 30 -3.03 2.37 -10.80
C CYS A 30 -2.38 3.14 -11.96
N VAL A 31 -1.72 2.46 -12.89
CA VAL A 31 -1.10 3.11 -14.06
C VAL A 31 -2.15 3.79 -14.93
N ARG A 32 -3.26 3.11 -15.25
CA ARG A 32 -4.31 3.67 -16.13
C ARG A 32 -5.06 4.84 -15.50
N ARG A 33 -5.26 4.81 -14.18
CA ARG A 33 -5.93 5.87 -13.42
C ARG A 33 -4.97 6.91 -12.84
N GLN A 34 -3.68 6.83 -13.18
CA GLN A 34 -2.63 7.73 -12.71
C GLN A 34 -2.59 7.85 -11.17
N VAL A 35 -2.82 6.73 -10.47
CA VAL A 35 -2.72 6.65 -9.02
C VAL A 35 -1.25 6.68 -8.64
N GLN A 36 -0.88 7.61 -7.75
CA GLN A 36 0.46 7.66 -7.19
C GLN A 36 0.73 6.40 -6.35
N VAL A 37 1.83 5.70 -6.66
CA VAL A 37 2.26 4.51 -5.92
C VAL A 37 3.66 4.73 -5.39
N VAL A 38 3.84 4.51 -4.09
CA VAL A 38 5.16 4.48 -3.44
C VAL A 38 5.45 3.02 -3.07
N MET A 39 6.49 2.44 -3.67
CA MET A 39 6.93 1.08 -3.35
C MET A 39 8.19 1.16 -2.48
N ALA A 40 8.04 1.05 -1.17
CA ALA A 40 9.16 1.01 -0.24
C ALA A 40 9.77 -0.39 -0.19
N GLY A 41 11.08 -0.48 -0.40
CA GLY A 41 11.81 -1.75 -0.39
C GLY A 41 12.09 -2.26 1.02
N THR A 42 12.33 -3.56 1.14
CA THR A 42 12.69 -4.23 2.40
C THR A 42 13.89 -5.14 2.24
N ILE A 43 14.51 -5.53 3.36
CA ILE A 43 15.63 -6.49 3.39
C ILE A 43 15.25 -7.90 2.89
N ARG A 44 13.97 -8.16 2.62
CA ARG A 44 13.44 -9.44 2.15
C ARG A 44 13.09 -9.43 0.66
N ASP A 45 13.31 -8.33 -0.04
CA ASP A 45 12.87 -8.18 -1.41
C ASP A 45 13.70 -9.04 -2.36
N ASP A 46 13.02 -9.78 -3.23
CA ASP A 46 13.64 -10.44 -4.38
C ASP A 46 13.84 -9.42 -5.53
N GLY A 47 15.08 -9.06 -5.85
CA GLY A 47 15.39 -8.31 -7.08
C GLY A 47 15.85 -6.86 -6.86
N PRO A 48 15.04 -5.89 -6.43
CA PRO A 48 13.57 -5.76 -6.53
C PRO A 48 13.10 -5.39 -7.96
N LEU A 49 11.80 -5.12 -8.11
CA LEU A 49 11.23 -4.53 -9.33
C LEU A 49 11.77 -3.11 -9.57
N PRO A 50 11.93 -2.66 -10.82
CA PRO A 50 12.20 -1.26 -11.11
C PRO A 50 11.14 -0.33 -10.51
N GLY A 51 11.58 0.76 -9.89
CA GLY A 51 10.72 1.73 -9.20
C GLY A 51 10.55 1.47 -7.70
N VAL A 52 11.04 0.35 -7.16
CA VAL A 52 11.12 0.14 -5.70
C VAL A 52 12.21 1.04 -5.12
N ILE A 53 11.87 1.79 -4.08
CA ILE A 53 12.79 2.66 -3.35
C ILE A 53 13.45 1.84 -2.24
N THR A 54 14.68 1.42 -2.46
CA THR A 54 15.43 0.54 -1.53
C THR A 54 16.01 1.28 -0.33
N ASP A 55 16.27 2.57 -0.46
CA ASP A 55 16.68 3.44 0.64
C ASP A 55 15.47 3.78 1.51
N SER A 56 15.47 3.32 2.76
CA SER A 56 14.33 3.47 3.67
C SER A 56 14.02 4.91 4.04
N VAL A 57 15.03 5.79 4.09
CA VAL A 57 14.85 7.21 4.39
C VAL A 57 14.21 7.92 3.20
N ARG A 58 14.66 7.61 1.97
CA ARG A 58 14.02 8.10 0.75
C ARG A 58 12.61 7.57 0.58
N ALA A 59 12.37 6.29 0.92
CA ALA A 59 11.04 5.69 0.87
C ALA A 59 10.10 6.40 1.84
N GLN A 60 10.53 6.65 3.08
CA GLN A 60 9.74 7.39 4.06
C GLN A 60 9.45 8.83 3.58
N ALA A 61 10.43 9.51 3.00
CA ALA A 61 10.23 10.85 2.43
C ALA A 61 9.18 10.84 1.30
N ALA A 62 9.25 9.85 0.40
CA ALA A 62 8.26 9.68 -0.66
C ALA A 62 6.86 9.35 -0.11
N MET A 63 6.77 8.50 0.92
CA MET A 63 5.51 8.22 1.62
C MET A 63 4.92 9.50 2.22
N ARG A 64 5.72 10.28 2.94
CA ARG A 64 5.28 11.56 3.55
C ARG A 64 4.79 12.56 2.50
N ALA A 65 5.50 12.67 1.38
CA ALA A 65 5.13 13.55 0.27
C ALA A 65 3.80 13.17 -0.39
N ALA A 66 3.35 11.92 -0.26
CA ALA A 66 2.08 11.44 -0.80
C ALA A 66 0.87 11.67 0.14
N LEU A 67 1.07 12.16 1.36
CA LEU A 67 0.00 12.35 2.35
C LEU A 67 -0.82 13.65 2.25
N PRO A 68 -0.33 14.78 1.68
CA PRO A 68 -1.13 16.01 1.61
C PRO A 68 -2.49 15.77 0.93
N GLY A 69 -3.56 16.19 1.60
CA GLY A 69 -4.93 16.05 1.09
C GLY A 69 -5.62 14.71 1.38
N VAL A 70 -4.92 13.75 1.99
CA VAL A 70 -5.54 12.49 2.45
C VAL A 70 -6.57 12.77 3.55
N LYS A 71 -7.80 12.30 3.34
CA LYS A 71 -8.93 12.45 4.28
C LYS A 71 -9.34 11.16 4.97
N LEU A 72 -8.82 10.03 4.51
CA LEU A 72 -9.05 8.70 5.05
C LEU A 72 -7.85 7.82 4.67
N ALA A 73 -7.33 7.06 5.62
CA ALA A 73 -6.31 6.06 5.37
C ALA A 73 -6.87 4.65 5.59
N LEU A 74 -6.73 3.79 4.58
CA LEU A 74 -7.07 2.38 4.67
C LEU A 74 -5.79 1.54 4.66
N LEU A 75 -5.50 0.89 5.79
CA LEU A 75 -4.28 0.12 6.02
C LEU A 75 -4.65 -1.37 6.05
N VAL A 76 -4.26 -2.12 5.01
CA VAL A 76 -4.74 -3.50 4.80
C VAL A 76 -3.58 -4.49 4.81
N ALA A 77 -3.64 -5.46 5.74
CA ALA A 77 -2.77 -6.64 5.82
C ALA A 77 -1.27 -6.37 5.65
N SER A 78 -0.75 -5.30 6.26
CA SER A 78 0.67 -4.96 6.19
C SER A 78 1.15 -4.26 7.45
N THR A 79 1.59 -5.01 8.45
CA THR A 79 2.02 -4.45 9.74
C THR A 79 3.06 -3.33 9.60
N LEU A 80 4.15 -3.56 8.86
CA LEU A 80 5.25 -2.60 8.77
C LEU A 80 4.84 -1.31 8.04
N HIS A 81 4.18 -1.43 6.89
CA HIS A 81 3.72 -0.26 6.14
C HIS A 81 2.57 0.45 6.85
N ALA A 82 1.67 -0.27 7.51
CA ALA A 82 0.59 0.33 8.30
C ALA A 82 1.16 1.19 9.43
N VAL A 83 2.09 0.65 10.22
CA VAL A 83 2.76 1.40 11.30
C VAL A 83 3.57 2.57 10.75
N ALA A 84 4.32 2.38 9.66
CA ALA A 84 5.09 3.46 9.04
C ALA A 84 4.19 4.60 8.55
N THR A 85 3.09 4.28 7.86
CA THR A 85 2.11 5.26 7.40
C THR A 85 1.40 5.94 8.57
N GLY A 86 1.00 5.20 9.61
CA GLY A 86 0.39 5.74 10.83
C GLY A 86 1.27 6.78 11.52
N ASN A 87 2.60 6.56 11.59
CA ASN A 87 3.53 7.53 12.17
C ASN A 87 3.69 8.82 11.34
N LEU A 88 3.33 8.80 10.05
CA LEU A 88 3.45 9.94 9.15
C LEU A 88 2.13 10.71 8.98
N LEU A 89 1.00 10.08 9.29
CA LEU A 89 -0.32 10.67 9.15
C LEU A 89 -0.59 11.72 10.25
N PRO A 90 -1.22 12.85 9.91
CA PRO A 90 -1.79 13.73 10.92
C PRO A 90 -2.84 13.00 11.77
N ALA A 91 -2.87 13.27 13.07
CA ALA A 91 -3.84 12.64 13.99
C ALA A 91 -5.31 12.91 13.64
N THR A 92 -5.57 13.93 12.82
CA THR A 92 -6.90 14.30 12.33
C THR A 92 -7.42 13.43 11.19
N VAL A 93 -6.59 12.55 10.61
CA VAL A 93 -7.00 11.68 9.50
C VAL A 93 -7.61 10.39 10.06
N PRO A 94 -8.91 10.13 9.81
CA PRO A 94 -9.52 8.85 10.14
C PRO A 94 -8.76 7.71 9.49
N THR A 95 -8.51 6.65 10.24
CA THR A 95 -7.71 5.52 9.79
C THR A 95 -8.45 4.22 10.04
N VAL A 96 -8.51 3.34 9.05
CA VAL A 96 -9.07 2.00 9.19
C VAL A 96 -7.95 1.00 8.99
N CYS A 97 -7.65 0.20 10.01
CA CYS A 97 -6.65 -0.86 9.95
C CYS A 97 -7.34 -2.22 9.90
N VAL A 98 -7.11 -2.97 8.83
CA VAL A 98 -7.66 -4.33 8.62
C VAL A 98 -6.52 -5.32 8.62
N ASP A 99 -6.48 -6.20 9.62
CA ASP A 99 -5.47 -7.24 9.72
C ASP A 99 -6.03 -8.47 10.45
N VAL A 100 -5.61 -9.67 10.08
CA VAL A 100 -6.02 -10.90 10.78
C VAL A 100 -5.33 -11.00 12.16
N ASN A 101 -4.16 -10.35 12.31
CA ASN A 101 -3.43 -10.34 13.55
C ASN A 101 -3.89 -9.16 14.44
N PRO A 102 -4.52 -9.42 15.59
CA PRO A 102 -5.03 -8.37 16.48
C PRO A 102 -3.93 -7.45 17.03
N ALA A 103 -2.67 -7.89 17.03
CA ALA A 103 -1.56 -7.06 17.49
C ALA A 103 -1.27 -5.86 16.57
N VAL A 104 -1.70 -5.88 15.31
CA VAL A 104 -1.43 -4.79 14.36
C VAL A 104 -2.30 -3.56 14.64
N PRO A 105 -3.64 -3.69 14.74
CA PRO A 105 -4.48 -2.57 15.14
C PRO A 105 -4.13 -2.00 16.53
N THR A 106 -3.81 -2.86 17.52
CA THR A 106 -3.38 -2.41 18.85
C THR A 106 -2.16 -1.51 18.78
N LYS A 107 -1.13 -1.91 18.03
CA LYS A 107 0.10 -1.11 17.86
C LYS A 107 -0.13 0.24 17.17
N LEU A 108 -1.17 0.37 16.35
CA LEU A 108 -1.55 1.63 15.72
C LEU A 108 -2.32 2.53 16.68
N ALA A 109 -3.26 1.96 17.44
CA ALA A 109 -4.02 2.68 18.46
C ALA A 109 -3.08 3.31 19.52
N ASP A 110 -2.08 2.56 19.99
CA ASP A 110 -1.11 3.00 20.99
C ASP A 110 -0.25 4.20 20.54
N ARG A 111 -0.22 4.51 19.24
CA ARG A 111 0.63 5.56 18.65
C ARG A 111 -0.11 6.87 18.39
N GLY A 112 -1.21 7.11 19.09
CA GLY A 112 -1.94 8.39 19.05
C GLY A 112 -2.88 8.54 17.86
N SER A 113 -3.17 7.45 17.14
CA SER A 113 -4.25 7.41 16.15
C SER A 113 -5.59 7.26 16.87
N PHE A 114 -6.02 8.29 17.60
CA PHE A 114 -7.29 8.29 18.37
C PHE A 114 -8.53 8.06 17.50
N GLN A 115 -8.41 8.20 16.17
CA GLN A 115 -9.45 7.90 15.19
C GLN A 115 -9.18 6.61 14.37
N ALA A 116 -8.32 5.71 14.87
CA ALA A 116 -8.08 4.43 14.21
C ALA A 116 -9.16 3.40 14.56
N VAL A 117 -9.88 2.91 13.56
CA VAL A 117 -10.76 1.74 13.67
C VAL A 117 -9.96 0.50 13.32
N GLY A 118 -9.82 -0.42 14.27
CA GLY A 118 -9.19 -1.72 14.07
C GLY A 118 -10.22 -2.79 13.71
N LEU A 119 -10.06 -3.44 12.56
CA LEU A 119 -10.87 -4.57 12.12
C LEU A 119 -10.02 -5.83 12.09
N VAL A 120 -10.27 -6.75 13.02
CA VAL A 120 -9.56 -8.03 13.08
C VAL A 120 -10.27 -9.05 12.19
N MET A 121 -9.91 -9.08 10.92
CA MET A 121 -10.54 -9.95 9.92
C MET A 121 -9.65 -10.22 8.70
N ASP A 122 -10.05 -11.20 7.90
CA ASP A 122 -9.42 -11.47 6.61
C ASP A 122 -9.57 -10.29 5.64
N ALA A 123 -8.44 -9.81 5.11
CA ALA A 123 -8.39 -8.67 4.20
C ALA A 123 -9.11 -8.91 2.88
N ALA A 124 -9.09 -10.15 2.36
CA ALA A 124 -9.78 -10.46 1.12
C ALA A 124 -11.30 -10.38 1.29
N SER A 125 -11.82 -10.85 2.42
CA SER A 125 -13.24 -10.77 2.78
C SER A 125 -13.67 -9.32 2.98
N PHE A 126 -12.89 -8.54 3.74
CA PHE A 126 -13.12 -7.10 3.90
C PHE A 126 -13.21 -6.37 2.55
N LEU A 127 -12.24 -6.58 1.66
CA LEU A 127 -12.23 -5.89 0.35
C LEU A 127 -13.38 -6.34 -0.56
N ARG A 128 -13.81 -7.61 -0.47
CA ARG A 128 -14.98 -8.10 -1.22
C ARG A 128 -16.27 -7.46 -0.74
N ASP A 129 -16.48 -7.41 0.58
CA ASP A 129 -17.69 -6.82 1.15
C ASP A 129 -17.71 -5.30 0.93
N LEU A 130 -16.58 -4.62 1.12
CA LEU A 130 -16.44 -3.19 0.81
C LEU A 130 -16.75 -2.90 -0.67
N ALA A 131 -16.25 -3.72 -1.59
CA ALA A 131 -16.55 -3.56 -3.01
C ALA A 131 -18.05 -3.71 -3.30
N ARG A 132 -18.72 -4.69 -2.68
CA ARG A 132 -20.18 -4.88 -2.79
C ARG A 132 -20.96 -3.67 -2.29
N GLU A 133 -20.60 -3.14 -1.12
CA GLU A 133 -21.25 -1.95 -0.54
C GLU A 133 -21.02 -0.69 -1.40
N LEU A 134 -19.91 -0.61 -2.14
CA LEU A 134 -19.62 0.46 -3.09
C LEU A 134 -20.26 0.25 -4.48
N GLY A 135 -21.02 -0.83 -4.68
CA GLY A 135 -21.76 -1.12 -5.91
C GLY A 135 -20.95 -1.79 -7.03
N ALA A 136 -19.88 -2.52 -6.68
CA ALA A 136 -19.14 -3.36 -7.62
C ALA A 136 -19.89 -4.67 -7.99
#